data_AF-A0AAX6FZ80-F1
#
_entry.id   AF-A0AAX6FZ80-F1
#
_cell.length_a   1.000
_cell.length_b   1.000
_cell.length_c   1.000
_cell.angle_alpha   90.00
_cell.angle_beta   90.00
_cell.angle_gamma   90.00
#
_symmetry.space_group_name_H-M   'P 1'
#
loop_
_entity.id
_entity.type
_entity.pdbx_description
1 polymer ?
#
loop_
_entity_poly.entity_id
_entity_poly.type
_entity_poly.pdbx_seq_one_letter_code
_entity_poly.pdbx_strand_id
1 'polypeptide(L)' 'MDQAGRSYTYEVVENNLGLEKVVATVKVVPVGADSCAIVWSSVTEPPPGWTVSDYTNYLQSAASETAKKVGEVLRAGDE' A
#
# COMPACT_ATOMS: atom_id res chain seq x y z
N MET A 1 11.82 -2.24 -8.51
CA MET A 1 11.28 -3.24 -7.58
C MET A 1 12.45 -3.97 -6.96
N ASP A 2 12.47 -4.10 -5.65
CA ASP A 2 13.40 -4.99 -4.99
C ASP A 2 12.72 -6.38 -4.86
N GLN A 3 13.09 -7.30 -5.76
CA GLN A 3 12.53 -8.66 -5.78
C GLN A 3 12.90 -9.47 -4.53
N ALA A 4 14.03 -9.16 -3.88
CA ALA A 4 14.50 -9.89 -2.71
C ALA A 4 13.78 -9.46 -1.42
N GLY A 5 13.55 -8.16 -1.23
CA GLY A 5 12.85 -7.60 -0.07
C GLY A 5 11.38 -7.30 -0.28
N ARG A 6 10.79 -7.73 -1.43
CA ARG A 6 9.36 -7.63 -1.76
C ARG A 6 8.82 -6.23 -1.51
N SER A 7 9.60 -5.24 -1.93
CA SER A 7 9.32 -3.82 -1.71
C SER A 7 9.30 -3.07 -3.03
N TYR A 8 8.34 -2.16 -3.13
CA TYR A 8 8.18 -1.28 -4.28
C TYR A 8 7.90 0.14 -3.79
N THR A 9 8.83 1.04 -4.11
CA THR A 9 8.70 2.47 -3.87
C THR A 9 8.39 3.15 -5.19
N TYR A 10 7.41 4.04 -5.19
CA TYR A 10 6.98 4.81 -6.34
C TYR A 10 6.69 6.25 -5.95
N GLU A 11 6.84 7.15 -6.93
CA GLU A 11 6.47 8.55 -6.81
C GLU A 11 5.13 8.77 -7.53
N VAL A 12 4.21 9.46 -6.86
CA VAL A 12 2.96 9.93 -7.45
C VAL A 12 3.21 11.32 -8.00
N VAL A 13 3.30 11.40 -9.34
CA VAL A 13 3.57 12.65 -10.07
C VAL A 13 2.30 13.48 -10.24
N GLU A 14 1.15 12.83 -10.47
CA GLU A 14 -0.18 13.45 -10.56
C GLU A 14 -1.23 12.55 -9.93
N ASN A 15 -2.25 13.14 -9.29
CA ASN A 15 -3.35 12.42 -8.65
C ASN A 15 -4.60 13.30 -8.52
N ASN A 16 -5.75 12.63 -8.39
CA ASN A 16 -7.05 13.27 -8.22
C ASN A 16 -7.31 13.83 -6.80
N LEU A 17 -6.39 13.63 -5.85
CA LEU A 17 -6.52 14.08 -4.47
C LEU A 17 -5.79 15.43 -4.23
N GLY A 18 -5.07 15.95 -5.22
CA GLY A 18 -4.31 17.19 -5.09
C GLY A 18 -3.04 17.07 -4.27
N LEU A 19 -2.48 15.86 -4.14
CA LEU A 19 -1.20 15.66 -3.43
C LEU A 19 -0.04 16.18 -4.30
N GLU A 20 0.83 17.01 -3.74
CA GLU A 20 2.09 17.41 -4.39
C GLU A 20 3.20 16.43 -4.02
N LYS A 21 3.73 15.69 -5.01
CA LYS A 21 4.89 14.79 -4.90
C LYS A 21 4.86 13.83 -3.69
N VAL A 22 4.10 12.74 -3.84
CA VAL A 22 4.06 11.68 -2.81
C VAL A 22 5.01 10.56 -3.14
N VAL A 23 5.93 10.26 -2.23
CA VAL A 23 6.67 9.01 -2.29
C VAL A 23 5.98 7.99 -1.40
N ALA A 24 5.50 6.91 -2.02
CA ALA A 24 4.84 5.81 -1.34
C ALA A 24 5.61 4.51 -1.56
N THR A 25 5.60 3.66 -0.53
CA THR A 25 6.25 2.36 -0.52
C THR A 25 5.25 1.31 -0.11
N VAL A 26 5.11 0.27 -0.93
CA VAL A 26 4.37 -0.95 -0.61
C VAL A 26 5.39 -2.05 -0.36
N LYS A 27 5.25 -2.75 0.77
CA LYS A 27 6.11 -3.86 1.15
C LYS A 27 5.31 -5.04 1.64
N VAL A 28 5.68 -6.23 1.21
CA VAL A 28 5.17 -7.47 1.79
C VAL A 28 6.14 -7.93 2.88
N VAL A 29 5.66 -8.02 4.11
CA VAL A 29 6.46 -8.49 5.25
C VAL A 29 5.95 -9.85 5.72
N PRO A 30 6.84 -10.80 6.08
CA PRO A 30 6.42 -12.04 6.71
C PRO A 30 5.83 -11.77 8.10
N VAL A 31 4.76 -12.48 8.42
CA VAL A 31 4.13 -12.49 9.74
C VAL A 31 4.03 -13.96 10.17
N GLY A 32 4.96 -14.40 11.02
CA GLY A 32 5.08 -15.83 11.34
C GLY A 32 5.59 -16.67 10.14
N ALA A 33 5.31 -17.97 10.18
CA ALA A 33 5.83 -18.93 9.20
C ALA A 33 5.06 -18.93 7.87
N ASP A 34 3.73 -18.86 7.93
CA ASP A 34 2.86 -19.09 6.77
C ASP A 34 1.95 -17.90 6.43
N SER A 35 2.20 -16.73 7.04
CA SER A 35 1.40 -15.54 6.77
C SER A 35 2.27 -14.34 6.41
N CYS A 36 1.66 -13.36 5.76
CA CYS A 36 2.31 -12.12 5.39
C CYS A 36 1.35 -10.94 5.52
N ALA A 37 1.91 -9.76 5.69
CA ALA A 37 1.17 -8.50 5.72
C ALA A 37 1.64 -7.59 4.61
N ILE A 38 0.70 -6.83 4.03
CA ILE A 38 1.01 -5.72 3.13
C ILE A 38 1.11 -4.47 3.99
N VAL A 39 2.28 -3.84 3.96
CA VAL A 39 2.55 -2.56 4.61
C VAL A 39 2.62 -1.49 3.53
N TRP A 40 1.77 -0.48 3.66
CA TRP A 40 1.80 0.70 2.81
C TRP A 40 2.24 1.90 3.64
N SER A 41 3.32 2.54 3.22
CA SER A 41 3.85 3.73 3.89
C SER A 41 3.99 4.85 2.86
N SER A 42 3.72 6.09 3.27
CA SER A 42 3.92 7.25 2.41
C SER A 42 4.53 8.40 3.19
N VAL A 43 5.41 9.16 2.56
CA VAL A 43 5.93 10.41 3.09
C VAL A 43 5.29 11.54 2.28
N THR A 44 4.23 12.13 2.83
CA THR A 44 3.52 13.27 2.24
C THR A 44 2.73 14.00 3.32
N GLU A 45 2.48 15.28 3.07
CA GLU A 45 1.42 16.01 3.77
C GLU A 45 0.05 15.48 3.31
N PRO A 46 -0.95 15.46 4.19
CA PRO A 46 -2.30 15.08 3.81
C PRO A 46 -2.83 16.04 2.72
N PRO A 47 -3.69 15.56 1.82
CA PRO A 47 -4.27 16.42 0.79
C PRO A 47 -5.11 17.54 1.42
N PRO A 48 -5.29 18.68 0.72
CA PRO A 48 -6.04 19.80 1.26
C PRO A 48 -7.46 19.39 1.64
N GLY A 49 -7.85 19.74 2.87
CA GLY A 49 -9.16 19.40 3.43
C GLY A 49 -9.24 18.02 4.11
N TRP A 50 -8.15 17.24 4.13
CA TRP A 50 -8.08 15.96 4.81
C TRP A 50 -7.25 16.07 6.09
N THR A 51 -7.67 15.40 7.14
CA THR A 51 -6.81 15.19 8.31
C THR A 51 -5.80 14.08 8.03
N VAL A 52 -4.72 14.03 8.83
CA VAL A 52 -3.77 12.90 8.81
C VAL A 52 -4.51 11.57 9.03
N SER A 53 -5.54 11.56 9.90
CA SER A 53 -6.34 10.38 10.16
C SER A 53 -7.17 9.94 8.96
N ASP A 54 -7.77 10.88 8.22
CA ASP A 54 -8.53 10.58 7.00
C ASP A 54 -7.63 9.94 5.94
N TYR A 55 -6.44 10.53 5.74
CA TYR A 55 -5.46 10.01 4.78
C TYR A 55 -4.92 8.64 5.22
N THR A 56 -4.66 8.45 6.51
CA THR A 56 -4.23 7.16 7.06
C THR A 56 -5.30 6.08 6.90
N ASN A 57 -6.58 6.41 7.16
CA ASN A 57 -7.70 5.48 6.96
C ASN A 57 -7.88 5.09 5.49
N TYR A 58 -7.66 6.04 4.58
CA TYR A 58 -7.69 5.77 3.14
C TYR A 58 -6.58 4.80 2.72
N LEU A 59 -5.34 5.05 3.14
CA LEU A 59 -4.22 4.14 2.86
C LEU A 59 -4.44 2.76 3.48
N GLN A 60 -4.99 2.69 4.70
CA GLN A 60 -5.31 1.42 5.36
C GLN A 60 -6.38 0.64 4.60
N SER A 61 -7.42 1.33 4.11
CA SER A 61 -8.48 0.71 3.30
C SER A 61 -7.90 0.15 1.99
N ALA A 62 -7.09 0.95 1.28
CA ALA A 62 -6.42 0.52 0.06
C ALA A 62 -5.48 -0.68 0.29
N ALA A 63 -4.73 -0.68 1.39
CA ALA A 63 -3.86 -1.80 1.76
C ALA A 63 -4.67 -3.08 2.06
N SER A 64 -5.78 -2.95 2.78
CA SER A 64 -6.67 -4.07 3.10
C SER A 64 -7.33 -4.68 1.87
N GLU A 65 -7.85 -3.84 0.97
CA GLU A 65 -8.43 -4.29 -0.30
C GLU A 65 -7.38 -4.98 -1.19
N THR A 66 -6.16 -4.42 -1.24
CA THR A 66 -5.05 -5.02 -1.97
C THR A 66 -4.69 -6.39 -1.39
N ALA A 67 -4.57 -6.51 -0.06
CA ALA A 67 -4.24 -7.77 0.61
C ALA A 67 -5.31 -8.84 0.34
N LYS A 68 -6.59 -8.45 0.40
CA LYS A 68 -7.71 -9.34 0.05
C LYS A 68 -7.59 -9.83 -1.40
N LYS A 69 -7.43 -8.90 -2.35
CA LYS A 69 -7.36 -9.24 -3.79
C LYS A 69 -6.18 -10.15 -4.11
N VAL A 70 -5.01 -9.88 -3.52
CA VAL A 70 -3.82 -10.73 -3.65
C VAL A 70 -4.11 -12.13 -3.10
N GLY A 71 -4.72 -12.23 -1.91
CA GLY A 71 -5.11 -13.51 -1.33
C GLY A 71 -6.10 -14.30 -2.22
N GLU A 72 -7.09 -13.63 -2.81
CA GLU A 72 -8.03 -14.25 -3.76
C GLU A 72 -7.33 -14.78 -5.02
N VAL A 73 -6.44 -13.98 -5.62
CA VAL A 73 -5.70 -14.37 -6.84
C VAL A 73 -4.75 -15.54 -6.58
N LEU A 74 -4.04 -15.53 -5.45
CA LEU A 74 -3.16 -16.63 -5.07
C LEU A 74 -3.96 -17.93 -4.89
N ARG A 75 -5.09 -17.88 -4.19
CA ARG A 75 -5.95 -19.06 -3.99
C ARG A 75 -6.52 -19.61 -5.30
N ALA A 76 -6.88 -18.73 -6.24
CA ALA A 76 -7.42 -19.14 -7.53
C ALA A 76 -6.37 -19.70 -8.51
N GLY A 77 -5.08 -19.46 -8.26
CA GLY A 77 -3.96 -20.02 -9.05
C GLY A 77 -3.44 -21.37 -8.54
N ASP A 78 -3.91 -21.81 -7.37
CA ASP A 78 -3.61 -23.11 -6.75
C ASP A 78 -4.65 -24.20 -7.12
N GLU A 79 -5.70 -23.86 -7.89
CA GLU A 79 -6.72 -24.77 -8.46
C GLU A 79 -6.40 -25.14 -9.91
#